data_AF-A0A2L0B4S8-F1
#
_entry.id   AF-A0A2L0B4S8-F1
#
_cell.length_a   1.000
_cell.length_b   1.000
_cell.length_c   1.000
_cell.angle_alpha   90.00
_cell.angle_beta   90.00
_cell.angle_gamma   90.00
#
_symmetry.space_group_name_H-M   'P 1'
#
loop_
_entity.id
_entity.type
_entity.pdbx_description
1 polymer ?
#
loop_
_entity_poly.entity_id
_entity_poly.type
_entity_poly.pdbx_seq_one_letter_code
_entity_poly.pdbx_strand_id
1 'polypeptide(L)'
;EEAIATLISVLKDTNQEPMVRHEAGEALGAIGNVDVIPVLETFSKDPIIEVAETCELALERLKWVSNPNAKQEQLPHNPYASVDPAPPSPLTNVDVLKGTLLNDKETLFNRYRAMFTLRNMHTKDSVLALSAGLKSGSALFRHEIAFVLGQLQDEVSVPFLIESLEDCEENE
;
A
#
# COMPACT_ATOMS: atom_id res chain seq x y z
N GLU A 1 -1.51 19.88 11.26
CA GLU A 1 -0.79 19.69 12.53
C GLU A 1 -1.70 19.21 13.65
N GLU A 2 -2.88 19.80 13.86
CA GLU A 2 -3.82 19.38 14.93
C GLU A 2 -4.22 17.89 14.88
N ALA A 3 -4.39 17.31 13.68
CA ALA A 3 -4.77 15.89 13.53
C ALA A 3 -3.68 14.89 13.98
N ILE A 4 -2.40 15.29 13.97
CA ILE A 4 -1.27 14.37 14.24
C ILE A 4 -1.37 13.78 15.65
N ALA A 5 -1.70 14.61 16.64
CA ALA A 5 -1.82 14.16 18.03
C ALA A 5 -2.90 13.07 18.19
N THR A 6 -4.05 13.25 17.53
CA THR A 6 -5.15 12.28 17.54
C THR A 6 -4.75 10.99 16.83
N LEU A 7 -4.15 11.06 15.64
CA LEU A 7 -3.71 9.88 14.89
C LEU A 7 -2.66 9.08 15.68
N ILE A 8 -1.71 9.75 16.33
CA ILE A 8 -0.74 9.09 17.21
C ILE A 8 -1.43 8.40 18.39
N SER A 9 -2.46 9.03 18.97
CA SER A 9 -3.23 8.41 20.05
C SER A 9 -3.95 7.15 19.58
N VAL A 10 -4.54 7.17 18.38
CA VAL A 10 -5.25 6.02 17.79
C VAL A 10 -4.27 4.88 17.48
N LEU A 11 -3.15 5.17 16.83
CA LEU A 11 -2.12 4.18 16.50
C LEU A 11 -1.60 3.43 17.75
N LYS A 12 -1.46 4.15 18.87
CA LYS A 12 -0.99 3.64 20.16
C LYS A 12 -2.02 2.82 20.93
N ASP A 13 -3.31 2.98 20.64
CA ASP A 13 -4.37 2.37 21.43
C ASP A 13 -4.54 0.89 21.05
N THR A 14 -3.98 0.00 21.84
CA THR A 14 -4.07 -1.46 21.65
C THR A 14 -5.47 -2.01 21.92
N ASN A 15 -6.41 -1.19 22.40
CA ASN A 15 -7.82 -1.57 22.51
C ASN A 15 -8.62 -1.28 21.23
N GLN A 16 -8.05 -0.55 20.26
CA GLN A 16 -8.64 -0.36 18.94
C GLN A 16 -8.41 -1.56 18.05
N GLU A 17 -9.30 -1.74 17.07
CA GLU A 17 -9.13 -2.75 16.04
C GLU A 17 -7.85 -2.50 15.21
N PRO A 18 -7.12 -3.57 14.81
CA PRO A 18 -5.96 -3.48 13.92
C PRO A 18 -6.11 -2.52 12.74
N MET A 19 -7.24 -2.61 12.04
CA MET A 19 -7.52 -1.77 10.87
C MET A 19 -7.62 -0.29 11.21
N VAL A 20 -8.23 0.08 12.34
CA VAL A 20 -8.32 1.48 12.78
C VAL A 20 -6.93 2.05 13.08
N ARG A 21 -6.05 1.22 13.65
CA ARG A 21 -4.65 1.58 13.91
C ARG A 21 -3.84 1.70 12.63
N HIS A 22 -4.04 0.80 11.67
CA HIS A 22 -3.47 0.87 10.32
C HIS A 22 -3.83 2.20 9.64
N GLU A 23 -5.11 2.56 9.58
CA GLU A 23 -5.57 3.82 8.97
C GLU A 23 -4.91 5.05 9.61
N ALA A 24 -4.71 5.03 10.93
CA ALA A 24 -3.99 6.09 11.62
C ALA A 24 -2.51 6.17 11.22
N GLY A 25 -1.84 5.02 11.09
CA GLY A 25 -0.45 4.93 10.60
C GLY A 25 -0.30 5.42 9.16
N GLU A 26 -1.21 5.00 8.28
CA GLU A 26 -1.22 5.43 6.88
C GLU A 26 -1.45 6.94 6.77
N ALA A 27 -2.44 7.48 7.49
CA ALA A 27 -2.72 8.91 7.52
C ALA A 27 -1.51 9.74 8.00
N LEU A 28 -0.76 9.26 9.00
CA LEU A 28 0.48 9.91 9.44
C LEU A 28 1.53 9.94 8.31
N GLY A 29 1.68 8.82 7.61
CA GLY A 29 2.54 8.71 6.43
C GLY A 29 2.12 9.67 5.32
N ALA A 30 0.83 9.77 5.03
CA ALA A 30 0.24 10.64 4.01
C ALA A 30 0.43 12.12 4.32
N ILE A 31 0.22 12.54 5.59
CA ILE A 31 0.43 13.91 6.07
C ILE A 31 1.86 14.38 5.82
N GLY A 32 2.86 13.49 5.93
CA GLY A 32 4.22 13.81 5.53
C GLY A 32 5.05 14.58 6.57
N ASN A 33 4.58 14.70 7.81
CA ASN A 33 5.33 15.41 8.87
C ASN A 33 6.43 14.49 9.45
N VAL A 34 7.69 14.90 9.35
CA VAL A 34 8.86 14.13 9.79
C VAL A 34 8.94 13.92 11.31
N ASP A 35 8.24 14.72 12.12
CA ASP A 35 8.21 14.60 13.57
C ASP A 35 7.53 13.28 14.03
N VAL A 36 6.80 12.62 13.12
CA VAL A 36 6.13 11.33 13.39
C VAL A 36 7.04 10.12 13.15
N ILE A 37 8.26 10.32 12.65
CA ILE A 37 9.20 9.22 12.38
C ILE A 37 9.45 8.33 13.62
N PRO A 38 9.74 8.88 14.83
CA PRO A 38 10.04 8.04 15.98
C PRO A 38 8.86 7.14 16.40
N VAL A 39 7.62 7.62 16.24
CA VAL A 39 6.44 6.81 16.55
C VAL A 39 6.23 5.73 15.49
N LEU A 40 6.39 6.05 14.20
CA LEU A 40 6.30 5.06 13.13
C LEU A 40 7.40 3.98 13.26
N GLU A 41 8.65 4.34 13.62
CA GLU A 41 9.74 3.37 13.88
C GLU A 41 9.46 2.44 15.06
N THR A 42 8.70 2.93 16.05
CA THR A 42 8.27 2.11 17.18
C THR A 42 7.22 1.09 16.72
N PHE A 43 6.21 1.55 15.96
CA PHE A 43 5.09 0.72 15.53
C PHE A 43 5.36 -0.09 14.26
N SER A 44 6.47 0.14 13.54
CA SER A 44 6.94 -0.77 12.49
C SER A 44 7.41 -2.13 13.03
N LYS A 45 7.39 -2.31 14.35
CA LYS A 45 7.69 -3.56 15.07
C LYS A 45 6.49 -4.03 15.88
N ASP A 46 5.29 -3.51 15.59
CA ASP A 46 4.06 -3.93 16.25
C ASP A 46 3.84 -5.44 16.06
N PRO A 47 3.32 -6.16 17.06
CA PRO A 47 3.00 -7.58 16.89
C PRO A 47 1.89 -7.83 15.87
N ILE A 48 1.06 -6.82 15.55
CA ILE A 48 0.02 -6.88 14.54
C ILE A 48 0.62 -6.48 13.18
N ILE A 49 0.62 -7.42 12.25
CA ILE A 49 1.35 -7.28 10.98
C ILE A 49 0.82 -6.12 10.15
N GLU A 50 -0.49 -5.89 10.13
CA GLU A 50 -1.13 -4.80 9.40
C GLU A 50 -0.63 -3.45 9.91
N VAL A 51 -0.45 -3.30 11.21
CA VAL A 51 0.07 -2.06 11.81
C VAL A 51 1.56 -1.90 11.52
N ALA A 52 2.33 -2.98 11.64
CA ALA A 52 3.77 -2.98 11.41
C ALA A 52 4.12 -2.62 9.96
N GLU A 53 3.54 -3.32 9.00
CA GLU A 53 3.74 -3.11 7.56
C GLU A 53 3.31 -1.69 7.13
N THR A 54 2.22 -1.18 7.69
CA THR A 54 1.76 0.18 7.40
C THR A 54 2.73 1.23 7.90
N CYS A 55 3.25 1.06 9.13
CA CYS A 55 4.26 1.98 9.66
C CYS A 55 5.57 1.89 8.88
N GLU A 56 5.96 0.70 8.40
CA GLU A 56 7.09 0.53 7.48
C GLU A 56 6.88 1.32 6.17
N LEU A 57 5.73 1.15 5.52
CA LEU A 57 5.38 1.87 4.29
C LEU A 57 5.37 3.39 4.51
N ALA A 58 4.76 3.86 5.60
CA ALA A 58 4.74 5.27 5.97
C ALA A 58 6.16 5.84 6.15
N LEU A 59 7.07 5.10 6.80
CA LEU A 59 8.47 5.49 6.95
C LEU A 59 9.19 5.57 5.60
N GLU A 60 9.06 4.55 4.75
CA GLU A 60 9.69 4.54 3.44
C GLU A 60 9.16 5.67 2.54
N ARG A 61 7.87 5.98 2.64
CA ARG A 61 7.27 7.15 1.99
C ARG A 61 7.90 8.45 2.45
N LEU A 62 8.02 8.66 3.76
CA LEU A 62 8.65 9.88 4.33
C LEU A 62 10.11 10.02 3.88
N LYS A 63 10.88 8.91 3.88
CA LYS A 63 12.25 8.87 3.38
C LYS A 63 12.31 9.23 1.89
N TRP A 64 11.42 8.66 1.08
CA TRP A 64 11.35 8.92 -0.35
C TRP A 64 11.02 10.39 -0.63
N VAL A 65 10.00 10.96 0.01
CA VAL A 65 9.62 12.38 -0.15
C VAL A 65 10.75 13.34 0.25
N SER A 66 11.51 12.97 1.29
CA SER A 66 12.63 13.77 1.80
C SER A 66 13.89 13.64 0.95
N ASN A 67 13.99 12.62 0.08
CA ASN A 67 15.16 12.37 -0.76
C ASN A 67 15.18 13.34 -1.96
N PRO A 68 16.20 14.21 -2.10
CA PRO A 68 16.29 15.12 -3.24
C PRO A 68 16.36 14.42 -4.60
N ASN A 69 16.88 13.19 -4.64
CA ASN A 69 17.00 12.41 -5.87
C ASN A 69 15.67 11.77 -6.30
N ALA A 70 14.73 11.55 -5.37
CA ALA A 70 13.41 11.01 -5.68
C ALA A 70 12.63 11.90 -6.67
N LYS A 71 12.85 13.21 -6.62
CA LYS A 71 12.25 14.19 -7.54
C LYS A 71 12.79 14.12 -8.97
N GLN A 72 13.88 13.38 -9.19
CA GLN A 72 14.45 13.18 -10.53
C GLN A 72 13.85 11.97 -11.23
N GLU A 73 13.12 11.11 -10.51
CA GLU A 73 12.41 9.98 -11.09
C GLU A 73 11.31 10.48 -12.03
N GLN A 74 11.33 10.01 -13.29
CA GLN A 74 10.22 10.22 -14.21
C GLN A 74 9.11 9.22 -13.86
N LEU A 75 8.18 9.67 -13.04
CA LEU A 75 7.08 8.85 -12.56
C LEU A 75 5.85 8.95 -13.47
N PRO A 76 5.14 7.83 -13.69
CA PRO A 76 3.83 7.86 -14.34
C PRO A 76 2.85 8.78 -13.62
N HIS A 77 1.96 9.41 -14.37
CA HIS A 77 0.88 10.22 -13.81
C HIS A 77 -0.09 9.34 -12.99
N ASN A 78 -0.53 9.82 -11.83
CA ASN A 78 -1.60 9.21 -11.04
C ASN A 78 -2.95 9.86 -11.41
N PRO A 79 -3.85 9.15 -12.11
CA PRO A 79 -5.15 9.68 -12.50
C PRO A 79 -6.21 9.66 -11.38
N TYR A 80 -5.91 9.06 -10.22
CA TYR A 80 -6.86 8.85 -9.11
C TYR A 80 -6.81 9.95 -8.04
N ALA A 81 -5.93 10.93 -8.19
CA ALA A 81 -5.73 12.05 -7.25
C ALA A 81 -5.58 11.62 -5.77
N SER A 82 -5.11 10.40 -5.55
CA SER A 82 -4.88 9.80 -4.25
C SER A 82 -3.49 10.15 -3.70
N VAL A 83 -3.37 10.13 -2.37
CA VAL A 83 -2.09 10.17 -1.68
C VAL A 83 -1.69 8.74 -1.35
N ASP A 84 -1.03 8.08 -2.30
CA ASP A 84 -0.70 6.67 -2.16
C ASP A 84 0.39 6.42 -1.08
N PRO A 85 0.36 5.26 -0.40
CA PRO A 85 1.41 4.80 0.52
C PRO A 85 2.81 4.72 -0.11
N ALA A 86 2.88 4.47 -1.42
CA ALA A 86 4.13 4.49 -2.18
C ALA A 86 3.95 5.23 -3.51
N PRO A 87 4.99 5.91 -4.03
CA PRO A 87 4.96 6.43 -5.40
C PRO A 87 4.87 5.28 -6.41
N PRO A 88 4.44 5.50 -7.66
CA PRO A 88 4.53 4.47 -8.69
C PRO A 88 5.99 4.10 -9.01
N SER A 89 6.23 2.90 -9.51
CA SER A 89 7.47 2.51 -10.19
C SER A 89 7.66 3.29 -11.51
N PRO A 90 8.89 3.68 -11.88
CA PRO A 90 9.18 4.27 -13.19
C PRO A 90 9.10 3.25 -14.34
N LEU A 91 9.11 1.95 -14.04
CA LEU A 91 8.96 0.89 -15.04
C LEU A 91 7.50 0.83 -15.50
N THR A 92 7.24 0.44 -16.75
CA THR A 92 5.89 0.33 -17.30
C THR A 92 5.63 -1.00 -18.01
N ASN A 93 6.56 -1.94 -17.93
CA ASN A 93 6.38 -3.29 -18.48
C ASN A 93 5.57 -4.15 -17.50
N VAL A 94 4.41 -4.64 -17.94
CA VAL A 94 3.47 -5.39 -17.09
C VAL A 94 4.09 -6.66 -16.52
N ASP A 95 4.85 -7.42 -17.31
CA ASP A 95 5.45 -8.68 -16.85
C ASP A 95 6.48 -8.44 -15.74
N VAL A 96 7.31 -7.39 -15.90
CA VAL A 96 8.28 -7.00 -14.86
C VAL A 96 7.57 -6.55 -13.60
N LEU A 97 6.56 -5.67 -13.73
CA LEU A 97 5.79 -5.16 -12.59
C LEU A 97 5.04 -6.28 -11.88
N LYS A 98 4.44 -7.22 -12.61
CA LYS A 98 3.80 -8.41 -12.05
C LYS A 98 4.81 -9.28 -11.31
N GLY A 99 6.00 -9.47 -11.88
CA GLY A 99 7.10 -10.18 -11.23
C GLY A 99 7.49 -9.54 -9.89
N THR A 100 7.60 -8.21 -9.84
CA THR A 100 7.83 -7.46 -8.59
C THR A 100 6.66 -7.61 -7.61
N LEU A 101 5.43 -7.41 -8.07
CA LEU A 101 4.21 -7.44 -7.27
C LEU A 101 4.05 -8.76 -6.48
N LEU A 102 4.34 -9.88 -7.15
CA LEU A 102 4.16 -11.25 -6.63
C LEU A 102 5.43 -11.84 -5.98
N ASN A 103 6.50 -11.06 -5.83
CA ASN A 103 7.74 -11.54 -5.23
C ASN A 103 7.77 -11.28 -3.71
N ASP A 104 7.52 -12.31 -2.90
CA ASP A 104 7.56 -12.20 -1.43
C ASP A 104 8.97 -11.95 -0.85
N LYS A 105 10.02 -11.99 -1.69
CA LYS A 105 11.37 -11.59 -1.29
C LYS A 105 11.68 -10.13 -1.60
N GLU A 106 10.79 -9.44 -2.30
CA GLU A 106 10.90 -8.01 -2.57
C GLU A 106 10.38 -7.20 -1.39
N THR A 107 10.90 -6.00 -1.22
CA THR A 107 10.43 -5.06 -0.20
C THR A 107 8.96 -4.70 -0.43
N LEU A 108 8.21 -4.55 0.66
CA LEU A 108 6.80 -4.17 0.59
C LEU A 108 6.61 -2.86 -0.17
N PHE A 109 7.48 -1.88 0.07
CA PHE A 109 7.49 -0.61 -0.64
C PHE A 109 7.59 -0.82 -2.16
N ASN A 110 8.55 -1.58 -2.68
CA ASN A 110 8.66 -1.83 -4.12
C ASN A 110 7.47 -2.60 -4.70
N ARG A 111 6.87 -3.51 -3.93
CA ARG A 111 5.63 -4.20 -4.35
C ARG A 111 4.48 -3.21 -4.49
N TYR A 112 4.30 -2.28 -3.54
CA TYR A 112 3.32 -1.19 -3.62
C TYR A 112 3.61 -0.24 -4.79
N ARG A 113 4.88 0.08 -5.04
CA ARG A 113 5.26 0.88 -6.22
C ARG A 113 4.83 0.21 -7.53
N ALA A 114 5.02 -1.10 -7.65
CA ALA A 114 4.57 -1.85 -8.81
C ALA A 114 3.03 -1.89 -8.91
N MET A 115 2.35 -2.06 -7.77
CA MET A 115 0.89 -2.05 -7.66
C MET A 115 0.31 -0.73 -8.19
N PHE A 116 0.78 0.42 -7.70
CA PHE A 116 0.26 1.71 -8.13
C PHE A 116 0.60 2.05 -9.58
N THR A 117 1.74 1.58 -10.11
CA THR A 117 2.00 1.68 -11.54
C THR A 117 0.99 0.88 -12.36
N LEU A 118 0.75 -0.38 -12.00
CA LEU A 118 -0.22 -1.23 -12.70
C LEU A 118 -1.62 -0.60 -12.65
N ARG A 119 -2.03 -0.06 -11.48
CA ARG A 119 -3.28 0.68 -11.32
C ARG A 119 -3.33 1.87 -12.27
N ASN A 120 -2.30 2.72 -12.27
CA ASN A 120 -2.26 3.93 -13.09
C ASN A 120 -2.25 3.63 -14.59
N MET A 121 -1.70 2.50 -15.01
CA MET A 121 -1.73 2.05 -16.40
C MET A 121 -3.12 1.63 -16.87
N HIS A 122 -3.92 1.03 -15.98
CA HIS A 122 -5.31 0.62 -16.23
C HIS A 122 -5.52 -0.10 -17.57
N THR A 123 -4.58 -0.94 -17.98
CA THR A 123 -4.76 -1.85 -19.12
C THR A 123 -5.35 -3.16 -18.64
N LYS A 124 -5.98 -3.92 -19.53
CA LYS A 124 -6.49 -5.26 -19.22
C LYS A 124 -5.40 -6.15 -18.60
N ASP A 125 -4.19 -6.13 -19.15
CA ASP A 125 -3.08 -6.94 -18.63
C ASP A 125 -2.64 -6.46 -17.24
N SER A 126 -2.68 -5.15 -16.97
CA SER A 126 -2.42 -4.62 -15.63
C SER A 126 -3.48 -5.05 -14.62
N VAL A 127 -4.77 -5.03 -14.99
CA VAL A 127 -5.87 -5.49 -14.13
C VAL A 127 -5.70 -6.97 -13.80
N LEU A 128 -5.34 -7.80 -14.79
CA LEU A 128 -5.06 -9.22 -14.58
C LEU A 128 -3.82 -9.46 -13.70
N ALA A 129 -2.79 -8.63 -13.84
CA ALA A 129 -1.60 -8.68 -12.99
C ALA A 129 -1.94 -8.32 -11.53
N LEU A 130 -2.72 -7.25 -11.31
CA LEU A 130 -3.21 -6.86 -9.99
C LEU A 130 -4.10 -7.93 -9.37
N SER A 131 -5.02 -8.50 -10.14
CA SER A 131 -5.94 -9.55 -9.69
C SER A 131 -5.19 -10.79 -9.20
N ALA A 132 -4.04 -11.12 -9.78
CA ALA A 132 -3.19 -12.20 -9.27
C ALA A 132 -2.59 -11.91 -7.87
N GLY A 133 -2.50 -10.63 -7.49
CA GLY A 133 -2.06 -10.19 -6.17
C GLY A 133 -3.03 -10.48 -5.04
N LEU A 134 -4.32 -10.77 -5.33
CA LEU A 134 -5.32 -11.17 -4.33
C LEU A 134 -4.99 -12.52 -3.65
N LYS A 135 -3.95 -13.23 -4.11
CA LYS A 135 -3.53 -14.53 -3.54
C LYS A 135 -2.07 -14.51 -3.08
N SER A 136 -1.50 -13.33 -2.84
CA SER A 136 -0.09 -13.15 -2.50
C SER A 136 0.08 -12.13 -1.38
N GLY A 137 1.16 -12.25 -0.61
CA GLY A 137 1.47 -11.32 0.47
C GLY A 137 0.57 -11.46 1.70
N SER A 138 0.70 -10.49 2.60
CA SER A 138 -0.07 -10.38 3.84
C SER A 138 -1.54 -10.02 3.59
N ALA A 139 -2.37 -10.13 4.64
CA ALA A 139 -3.75 -9.65 4.60
C ALA A 139 -3.82 -8.15 4.23
N LEU A 140 -2.89 -7.33 4.75
CA LEU A 140 -2.79 -5.92 4.37
C LEU A 140 -2.47 -5.75 2.87
N PHE A 141 -1.52 -6.52 2.34
CA PHE A 141 -1.19 -6.42 0.91
C PHE A 141 -2.38 -6.78 0.02
N ARG A 142 -3.13 -7.84 0.37
CA ARG A 142 -4.33 -8.25 -0.37
C ARG A 142 -5.46 -7.23 -0.23
N HIS A 143 -5.63 -6.65 0.95
CA HIS A 143 -6.55 -5.53 1.18
C HIS A 143 -6.26 -4.38 0.22
N GLU A 144 -5.00 -3.96 0.10
CA GLU A 144 -4.62 -2.88 -0.81
C GLU A 144 -4.86 -3.27 -2.28
N ILE A 145 -4.58 -4.53 -2.67
CA ILE A 145 -4.92 -5.02 -4.01
C ILE A 145 -6.42 -4.88 -4.28
N ALA A 146 -7.26 -5.31 -3.35
CA ALA A 146 -8.72 -5.20 -3.48
C ALA A 146 -9.16 -3.73 -3.55
N PHE A 147 -8.56 -2.86 -2.74
CA PHE A 147 -8.79 -1.43 -2.76
C PHE A 147 -8.47 -0.81 -4.13
N VAL A 148 -7.27 -1.07 -4.68
CA VAL A 148 -6.90 -0.52 -6.00
C VAL A 148 -7.76 -1.07 -7.12
N LEU A 149 -8.16 -2.35 -7.09
CA LEU A 149 -9.09 -2.91 -8.07
C LEU A 149 -10.47 -2.21 -7.98
N GLY A 150 -10.92 -1.88 -6.76
CA GLY A 150 -12.10 -1.05 -6.53
C GLY A 150 -11.96 0.36 -7.10
N GLN A 151 -10.77 0.98 -7.03
CA GLN A 151 -10.50 2.27 -7.67
C GLN A 151 -10.55 2.19 -9.20
N LEU A 152 -10.10 1.08 -9.80
CA LEU A 152 -10.15 0.87 -11.26
C LEU A 152 -11.58 0.78 -11.78
N GLN A 153 -12.48 0.14 -11.02
CA GLN A 153 -13.86 -0.15 -11.43
C GLN A 153 -13.94 -0.92 -12.77
N ASP A 154 -12.93 -1.76 -13.05
CA ASP A 154 -12.87 -2.58 -14.27
C ASP A 154 -13.54 -3.94 -14.04
N GLU A 155 -14.51 -4.27 -14.90
CA GLU A 155 -15.26 -5.54 -14.85
C GLU A 155 -14.37 -6.78 -14.96
N VAL A 156 -13.18 -6.67 -15.57
CA VAL A 156 -12.20 -7.77 -15.64
C VAL A 156 -11.79 -8.25 -14.25
N SER A 157 -11.80 -7.36 -13.24
CA SER A 157 -11.42 -7.73 -11.87
C SER A 157 -12.52 -8.45 -11.08
N VAL A 158 -13.79 -8.33 -11.51
CA VAL A 158 -14.95 -8.78 -10.73
C VAL A 158 -14.90 -10.28 -10.40
N PRO A 159 -14.59 -11.20 -11.33
CA PRO A 159 -14.52 -12.63 -11.00
C PRO A 159 -13.46 -12.94 -9.92
N PHE A 160 -12.35 -12.19 -9.90
CA PHE A 160 -11.27 -12.39 -8.94
C PHE A 160 -11.63 -11.83 -7.56
N LEU A 161 -12.33 -10.69 -7.51
CA LEU A 161 -12.86 -10.14 -6.25
C LEU A 161 -13.93 -11.06 -5.64
N ILE A 162 -14.80 -11.65 -6.48
CA ILE A 162 -15.76 -12.67 -6.01
C ILE A 162 -15.02 -13.87 -5.44
N GLU A 163 -14.04 -14.42 -6.18
CA GLU A 163 -13.25 -15.56 -5.71
C GLU A 163 -12.55 -15.26 -4.37
N SER A 164 -11.97 -14.07 -4.20
CA SER A 164 -11.34 -13.66 -2.93
C SER A 164 -12.34 -13.61 -1.78
N LEU A 165 -13.55 -13.08 -2.01
CA LEU A 165 -14.59 -13.00 -0.98
C LEU A 165 -15.21 -14.36 -0.61
N GLU A 166 -15.15 -15.33 -1.54
CA GLU A 166 -15.64 -16.69 -1.32
C GLU A 166 -14.61 -17.57 -0.59
N ASP A 167 -13.35 -17.12 -0.46
CA ASP A 167 -12.29 -17.86 0.22
C ASP A 167 -12.38 -17.72 1.75
N CYS A 168 -12.98 -18.72 2.39
CA CYS A 168 -13.08 -18.77 3.85
C CYS A 168 -11.74 -18.94 4.56
N GLU A 169 -10.71 -19.41 3.86
CA GLU A 169 -9.37 -19.68 4.43
C GLU A 169 -8.43 -18.48 4.27
N GLU A 170 -8.90 -17.36 3.69
CA GLU A 170 -8.06 -16.20 3.39
C GLU A 170 -7.39 -15.59 4.65
N ASN A 171 -8.03 -15.75 5.82
CA ASN A 171 -7.58 -15.19 7.10
C ASN A 171 -6.87 -16.21 8.01
N GLU A 172 -6.63 -17.45 7.54
CA GLU A 172 -5.91 -18.50 8.28
C GLU A 172 -4.41 -18.56 7.90
#